data_AF-S7RP56-F1
#
_entry.id   AF-S7RP56-F1
#
_cell.length_a   1.000
_cell.length_b   1.000
_cell.length_c   1.000
_cell.angle_alpha   90.00
_cell.angle_beta   90.00
_cell.angle_gamma   90.00
#
_symmetry.space_group_name_H-M   'P 1'
#
loop_
_entity.id
_entity.type
_entity.pdbx_description
1 polymer ?
#
loop_
_entity_poly.entity_id
_entity_poly.type
_entity_poly.pdbx_seq_one_letter_code
_entity_poly.pdbx_strand_id
1 'polypeptide(L)'
;MHRYARANLRLQGFFKVPRRASSGSALKEHASRHNGDVPKEPQPLLKAPWWHRAAFWLRVTLVPGFLVYSVFYADWGEGDHVFRPPRKWLEQQKAAFFNLSPEERKLVETDMAESPAAPAADAPTKS
;
A
#
# COMPACT_ATOMS: atom_id res chain seq x y z
N MET A 1 40.35 -26.40 -19.69
CA MET A 1 39.72 -25.23 -20.34
C MET A 1 38.46 -25.69 -21.07
N HIS A 2 37.30 -25.67 -20.42
CA HIS A 2 36.02 -26.08 -21.03
C HIS A 2 35.13 -24.86 -21.25
N ARG A 3 34.80 -24.61 -22.53
CA ARG A 3 33.93 -23.54 -23.01
C ARG A 3 32.48 -24.02 -22.85
N TYR A 4 31.70 -23.37 -21.99
CA TYR A 4 30.26 -23.60 -21.93
C TYR A 4 29.56 -22.80 -23.04
N ALA A 5 28.99 -23.55 -23.99
CA ALA A 5 28.15 -23.02 -25.05
C ALA A 5 26.84 -22.50 -24.45
N ARG A 6 26.53 -21.23 -24.73
CA ARG A 6 25.24 -20.61 -24.39
C ARG A 6 24.15 -21.18 -25.31
N ALA A 7 23.18 -21.89 -24.74
CA ALA A 7 21.96 -22.26 -25.44
C ALA A 7 21.09 -21.01 -25.63
N ASN A 8 21.00 -20.52 -26.86
CA ASN A 8 20.02 -19.50 -27.26
C ASN A 8 18.64 -20.16 -27.34
N LEU A 9 17.85 -20.06 -26.28
CA LEU A 9 16.46 -20.47 -26.29
C LEU A 9 15.61 -19.45 -27.06
N ARG A 10 15.39 -19.75 -28.34
CA ARG A 10 14.55 -18.97 -29.25
C ARG A 10 13.09 -19.35 -28.99
N LEU A 11 12.42 -18.61 -28.11
CA LEU A 11 10.97 -18.72 -27.91
C LEU A 11 10.22 -18.12 -29.11
N GLN A 12 10.05 -18.94 -30.15
CA GLN A 12 9.00 -18.73 -31.16
C GLN A 12 7.68 -19.28 -30.60
N GLY A 13 6.86 -18.39 -30.06
CA GLY A 13 5.49 -18.68 -29.62
C GLY A 13 4.54 -17.65 -30.22
N PHE A 14 4.08 -17.94 -31.44
CA PHE A 14 3.06 -17.18 -32.14
C PHE A 14 1.70 -17.35 -31.44
N PHE A 15 1.32 -16.43 -30.57
CA PHE A 15 -0.08 -16.19 -30.23
C PHE A 15 -0.56 -14.91 -30.90
N LYS A 16 -0.80 -15.01 -32.21
CA LYS A 16 -1.55 -13.99 -32.95
C LYS A 16 -3.02 -14.14 -32.58
N VAL A 17 -3.40 -13.57 -31.44
CA VAL A 17 -4.81 -13.37 -31.08
C VAL A 17 -5.39 -12.44 -32.14
N PRO A 18 -6.44 -12.83 -32.89
CA PRO A 18 -7.15 -11.87 -33.70
C PRO A 18 -7.79 -10.87 -32.73
N ARG A 19 -7.25 -9.65 -32.67
CA ARG A 19 -7.99 -8.50 -32.16
C ARG A 19 -9.25 -8.41 -33.00
N ARG A 20 -10.35 -8.95 -32.48
CA ARG A 20 -11.69 -8.62 -32.92
C ARG A 20 -11.78 -7.11 -32.84
N ALA A 21 -11.73 -6.45 -33.99
CA ALA A 21 -12.00 -5.03 -34.13
C ALA A 21 -13.46 -4.83 -33.72
N SER A 22 -13.67 -4.74 -32.41
CA SER A 22 -14.95 -4.44 -31.80
C SER A 22 -15.27 -2.99 -32.10
N SER A 23 -15.92 -2.76 -33.24
CA SER A 23 -17.14 -1.95 -33.35
C SER A 23 -17.22 -0.67 -32.49
N GLY A 24 -16.13 0.08 -32.38
CA GLY A 24 -16.14 1.39 -31.71
C GLY A 24 -16.74 2.49 -32.58
N SER A 25 -16.77 2.31 -33.90
CA SER A 25 -17.29 3.29 -34.86
C SER A 25 -18.81 3.22 -35.01
N ALA A 26 -19.40 2.01 -35.02
CA ALA A 26 -20.85 1.86 -35.19
C ALA A 26 -21.64 2.39 -33.98
N LEU A 27 -21.11 2.26 -32.75
CA LEU A 27 -21.73 2.86 -31.56
C LEU A 27 -21.56 4.38 -31.52
N LYS A 28 -20.50 4.94 -32.12
CA LYS A 28 -20.30 6.40 -32.21
C LYS A 28 -21.25 7.06 -33.20
N GLU A 29 -21.58 6.40 -34.31
CA GLU A 29 -22.49 6.97 -35.32
C GLU A 29 -23.94 7.12 -34.81
N HIS A 30 -24.41 6.21 -33.95
CA HIS A 30 -25.74 6.35 -33.34
C HIS A 30 -25.80 7.42 -32.23
N ALA A 31 -24.69 7.66 -31.51
CA ALA A 31 -24.63 8.71 -30.49
C ALA A 31 -24.63 10.13 -31.08
N SER A 32 -24.13 10.30 -32.29
CA SER A 32 -24.03 11.63 -32.93
C SER A 32 -25.31 12.09 -33.62
N ARG A 33 -26.24 11.21 -33.97
CA ARG A 33 -27.49 11.58 -34.67
C ARG A 33 -28.63 12.03 -33.76
N HIS A 34 -28.59 11.71 -32.47
CA HIS A 34 -29.67 12.03 -31.54
C HIS A 34 -29.44 13.33 -30.72
N ASN A 35 -28.34 14.04 -30.96
CA ASN A 35 -28.00 15.26 -30.21
C ASN A 35 -28.48 16.57 -30.88
N GLY A 36 -29.27 16.50 -31.95
CA GLY A 36 -29.67 17.67 -32.75
C GLY A 36 -30.77 18.54 -32.14
N ASP A 37 -31.82 17.93 -31.55
CA ASP A 37 -33.08 18.67 -31.32
C ASP A 37 -33.73 18.41 -29.95
N VAL A 38 -32.95 18.10 -28.92
CA VAL A 38 -33.49 18.10 -27.55
C VAL A 38 -33.48 19.55 -27.05
N PRO A 39 -34.63 20.18 -26.76
CA PRO A 39 -34.64 21.45 -26.05
C PRO A 39 -33.85 21.25 -24.76
N LYS A 40 -32.74 21.98 -24.61
CA LYS A 40 -32.07 22.16 -23.32
C LYS A 40 -33.00 22.97 -22.43
N GLU A 41 -34.11 22.37 -22.01
CA GLU A 41 -34.80 22.81 -20.81
C GLU A 41 -33.73 22.86 -19.72
N PRO A 42 -33.53 24.00 -19.04
CA PRO A 42 -32.61 24.07 -17.93
C PRO A 42 -33.19 23.20 -16.82
N GLN A 43 -32.86 21.91 -16.86
CA GLN A 43 -33.15 20.98 -15.79
C GLN A 43 -32.67 21.68 -14.51
N PRO A 44 -33.56 21.96 -13.55
CA PRO A 44 -33.14 22.61 -12.32
C PRO A 44 -32.06 21.71 -11.75
N LEU A 45 -30.83 22.23 -11.70
CA LEU A 45 -29.66 21.52 -11.22
C LEU A 45 -29.94 21.15 -9.77
N LEU A 46 -30.58 19.99 -9.56
CA LEU A 46 -30.83 19.39 -8.28
C LEU A 46 -29.45 19.18 -7.69
N LYS A 47 -29.04 20.14 -6.84
CA LYS A 47 -27.71 20.17 -6.24
C LYS A 47 -27.53 18.82 -5.59
N ALA A 48 -26.57 18.05 -6.10
CA ALA A 48 -26.29 16.71 -5.61
C ALA A 48 -26.19 16.78 -4.08
N PRO A 49 -27.11 16.13 -3.37
CA PRO A 49 -27.22 16.40 -1.96
C PRO A 49 -25.99 15.90 -1.20
N TRP A 50 -25.63 16.60 -0.12
CA TRP A 50 -24.34 16.45 0.56
C TRP A 50 -24.07 15.02 1.06
N TRP A 51 -25.13 14.24 1.34
CA TRP A 51 -25.02 12.84 1.75
C TRP A 51 -24.39 11.94 0.67
N HIS A 52 -24.50 12.28 -0.62
CA HIS A 52 -23.79 11.52 -1.66
C HIS A 52 -22.27 11.68 -1.55
N ARG A 53 -21.80 12.88 -1.19
CA ARG A 53 -20.37 13.11 -0.92
C ARG A 53 -19.94 12.37 0.34
N ALA A 54 -20.75 12.41 1.40
CA ALA A 54 -20.47 11.65 2.62
C ALA A 54 -20.41 10.13 2.35
N ALA A 55 -21.36 9.58 1.60
CA ALA A 55 -21.39 8.16 1.23
C ALA A 55 -20.24 7.76 0.29
N PHE A 56 -19.75 8.68 -0.54
CA PHE A 56 -18.54 8.47 -1.33
C PHE A 56 -17.31 8.35 -0.43
N TRP A 57 -17.08 9.34 0.43
CA TRP A 57 -15.96 9.32 1.38
C TRP A 57 -16.01 8.12 2.31
N LEU A 58 -17.19 7.80 2.84
CA LEU A 58 -17.38 6.64 3.71
C LEU A 58 -16.88 5.36 3.03
N ARG A 59 -17.28 5.10 1.79
CA ARG A 59 -16.84 3.91 1.03
C ARG A 59 -15.35 3.94 0.74
N VAL A 60 -14.83 5.11 0.34
CA VAL A 60 -13.41 5.31 0.06
C VAL A 60 -12.54 5.12 1.30
N THR A 61 -13.06 5.37 2.51
CA THR A 61 -12.30 5.18 3.75
C THR A 61 -12.51 3.79 4.36
N LEU A 62 -13.75 3.30 4.43
CA LEU A 62 -14.06 2.01 5.07
C LEU A 62 -13.44 0.82 4.35
N VAL A 63 -13.53 0.77 3.02
CA VAL A 63 -13.04 -0.39 2.25
C VAL A 63 -11.53 -0.57 2.43
N PRO A 64 -10.66 0.43 2.16
CA PRO A 64 -9.23 0.27 2.41
C PRO A 64 -8.91 0.18 3.90
N GLY A 65 -9.63 0.87 4.79
CA GLY A 65 -9.44 0.76 6.23
C GLY A 65 -9.66 -0.67 6.73
N PHE A 66 -10.70 -1.34 6.25
CA PHE A 66 -11.00 -2.73 6.58
C PHE A 66 -9.92 -3.69 6.05
N LEU A 67 -9.39 -3.45 4.85
CA LEU A 67 -8.29 -4.23 4.29
C LEU A 67 -7.02 -4.10 5.15
N VAL A 68 -6.64 -2.87 5.52
CA VAL A 68 -5.48 -2.62 6.39
C VAL A 68 -5.67 -3.28 7.75
N TYR A 69 -6.84 -3.14 8.36
CA TYR A 69 -7.17 -3.82 9.61
C TYR A 69 -7.04 -5.34 9.47
N SER A 70 -7.60 -5.91 8.41
CA SER A 70 -7.56 -7.35 8.14
C SER A 70 -6.13 -7.90 7.99
N VAL A 71 -5.26 -7.15 7.31
CA VAL A 71 -3.87 -7.55 7.07
C VAL A 71 -3.04 -7.43 8.34
N PHE A 72 -3.13 -6.32 9.08
CA PHE A 72 -2.19 -6.02 10.16
C PHE A 72 -2.70 -6.29 11.58
N TYR A 73 -4.01 -6.24 11.82
CA TYR A 73 -4.59 -6.27 13.17
C TYR A 73 -5.53 -7.43 13.43
N ALA A 74 -6.30 -7.89 12.43
CA ALA A 74 -7.23 -8.99 12.63
C ALA A 74 -6.49 -10.29 12.97
N ASP A 75 -6.94 -10.99 14.01
CA ASP A 75 -6.44 -12.31 14.35
C ASP A 75 -7.29 -13.37 13.66
N TRP A 76 -6.65 -14.18 12.81
CA TRP A 76 -7.30 -15.18 11.97
C TRP A 76 -7.11 -16.61 12.53
N GLY A 77 -6.52 -16.77 13.72
CA GLY A 77 -6.37 -18.04 14.44
C GLY A 77 -4.98 -18.69 14.34
N GLU A 78 -4.86 -19.98 14.69
CA GLU A 78 -3.56 -20.66 14.88
C GLU A 78 -2.82 -21.06 13.57
N GLY A 79 -3.38 -20.77 12.39
CA GLY A 79 -2.81 -21.16 11.09
C GLY A 79 -1.71 -20.22 10.55
N ASP A 80 -0.87 -20.69 9.62
CA ASP A 80 0.13 -19.83 8.96
C ASP A 80 -0.55 -18.80 8.06
N HIS A 81 -0.73 -17.58 8.58
CA HIS A 81 -1.46 -16.55 7.86
C HIS A 81 -0.62 -15.95 6.73
N VAL A 82 -1.27 -15.78 5.57
CA VAL A 82 -0.70 -15.10 4.39
C VAL A 82 -0.17 -13.69 4.70
N PHE A 83 -0.65 -13.09 5.79
CA PHE A 83 -0.27 -11.75 6.23
C PHE A 83 0.84 -11.71 7.31
N ARG A 84 1.43 -12.85 7.70
CA ARG A 84 2.58 -12.85 8.63
C ARG A 84 3.83 -12.15 8.06
N PRO A 85 4.23 -12.37 6.79
CA PRO A 85 5.41 -11.67 6.26
C PRO A 85 5.25 -10.13 6.24
N PRO A 86 4.12 -9.56 5.79
CA PRO A 86 3.86 -8.12 5.92
C PRO A 86 3.92 -7.59 7.36
N ARG A 87 3.38 -8.34 8.34
CA ARG A 87 3.42 -7.94 9.76
C ARG A 87 4.85 -7.87 10.29
N LYS A 88 5.67 -8.89 10.00
CA LYS A 88 7.09 -8.91 10.39
C LYS A 88 7.88 -7.77 9.78
N TRP A 89 7.63 -7.46 8.51
CA TRP A 89 8.23 -6.29 7.86
C TRP A 89 7.83 -4.99 8.58
N LEU A 90 6.53 -4.80 8.89
CA LEU A 90 6.05 -3.63 9.62
C LEU A 90 6.71 -3.50 10.99
N GLU A 91 6.85 -4.60 11.73
CA GLU A 91 7.54 -4.64 13.02
C GLU A 91 9.01 -4.22 12.89
N GLN A 92 9.71 -4.68 11.86
CA GLN A 92 11.10 -4.26 11.58
C GLN A 92 11.18 -2.77 11.26
N GLN A 93 10.23 -2.24 10.47
CA GLN A 93 10.19 -0.81 10.19
C GLN A 93 9.94 -0.02 11.48
N LYS A 94 8.96 -0.42 12.31
CA LYS A 94 8.71 0.21 13.61
C LYS A 94 9.93 0.16 14.50
N ALA A 95 10.62 -0.98 14.56
CA ALA A 95 11.85 -1.12 15.33
C ALA A 95 12.98 -0.24 14.79
N ALA A 96 13.08 -0.04 13.47
CA ALA A 96 14.06 0.88 12.88
C ALA A 96 13.73 2.34 13.19
N PHE A 97 12.45 2.72 13.24
CA PHE A 97 12.02 4.09 13.54
C PHE A 97 12.11 4.45 15.04
N PHE A 98 11.84 3.51 15.93
CA PHE A 98 11.84 3.74 17.39
C PHE A 98 13.13 3.30 18.08
N ASN A 99 14.14 2.83 17.33
CA ASN A 99 15.45 2.48 17.86
C ASN A 99 16.50 3.40 17.24
N LEU A 100 17.57 3.66 17.98
CA LEU A 100 18.70 4.43 17.49
C LEU A 100 19.21 3.78 16.20
N SER A 101 19.45 4.60 15.18
CA SER A 101 20.13 4.14 13.97
C SER A 101 21.50 3.56 14.34
N PRO A 102 22.08 2.67 13.53
CA PRO A 102 23.38 2.07 13.84
C PRO A 102 24.48 3.11 14.12
N GLU A 103 24.38 4.27 13.47
CA GLU A 103 25.29 5.40 13.67
C GLU A 103 25.05 6.10 15.01
N GLU A 104 23.80 6.35 15.38
CA GLU A 104 23.44 6.94 16.68
C GLU A 104 23.76 5.99 17.85
N ARG A 105 23.61 4.67 17.67
CA ARG A 105 24.05 3.70 18.69
C ARG A 105 25.54 3.77 18.95
N LYS A 106 26.34 3.90 17.89
CA LYS A 106 27.80 4.00 18.02
C LYS A 106 28.22 5.27 18.76
N LEU A 107 27.50 6.37 18.56
CA LEU A 107 27.72 7.62 19.30
C LEU A 107 27.34 7.46 20.77
N VAL A 108 26.17 6.87 21.07
CA VAL A 108 25.75 6.61 22.46
C VAL A 108 26.69 5.62 23.16
N GLU A 109 27.19 4.60 22.47
CA GLU A 109 28.18 3.66 23.00
C GLU A 109 29.53 4.33 23.27
N THR A 110 29.94 5.29 22.43
CA THR A 110 31.17 6.07 22.63
C THR A 110 31.01 7.06 23.80
N ASP A 111 29.87 7.76 23.87
CA ASP A 111 29.54 8.67 24.98
C ASP A 111 29.39 7.92 26.32
N MET A 112 28.82 6.71 26.33
CA MET A 112 28.74 5.85 27.51
C MET A 112 30.11 5.28 27.91
N ALA A 113 31.00 5.00 26.95
CA ALA A 113 32.36 4.54 27.23
C ALA A 113 33.28 5.66 27.74
N GLU A 114 32.99 6.91 27.36
CA GLU A 114 33.74 8.10 27.79
C GLU A 114 33.19 8.73 29.09
N SER A 115 32.00 8.32 29.56
CA SER A 115 31.48 8.69 30.88
C SER A 115 32.02 7.73 31.96
N PRO A 116 32.96 8.15 32.82
CA PRO A 116 33.40 7.32 33.92
C PRO A 116 32.28 7.27 34.96
N ALA A 117 31.94 6.06 35.38
CA ALA A 117 31.13 5.73 36.53
C ALA A 117 31.04 6.84 37.59
N ALA A 118 29.83 7.36 37.83
CA ALA A 118 29.46 7.88 39.14
C ALA A 118 28.95 6.67 39.98
N PRO A 119 29.71 6.20 40.98
CA PRO A 119 29.29 5.08 41.81
C PRO A 119 28.38 5.58 42.95
N ALA A 120 27.31 4.82 43.22
CA ALA A 120 26.68 4.65 44.53
C ALA A 120 26.47 5.90 45.42
N ALA A 121 25.31 6.52 45.33
CA ALA A 121 24.72 7.28 46.44
C ALA A 121 23.22 7.04 46.44
N ASP A 122 22.79 5.98 47.14
CA ASP A 122 21.46 5.83 47.76
C ASP A 122 21.36 4.45 48.42
N ALA A 123 22.09 4.27 49.53
CA ALA A 123 21.79 3.24 50.51
C ALA A 123 20.80 3.85 51.52
N PRO A 124 19.60 3.27 51.73
CA PRO A 124 18.68 3.78 52.74
C PRO A 124 19.20 3.43 54.14
N THR A 125 19.66 4.44 54.88
CA THR A 125 19.86 4.36 56.33
C THR A 125 18.49 4.24 57.01
N LYS A 126 18.20 3.05 57.54
CA LYS A 126 17.15 2.86 58.54
C LYS A 126 17.51 3.65 59.81
N SER A 127 16.56 4.43 60.31
CA SER A 127 16.47 4.87 61.70
C SER A 127 15.06 4.57 62.21
#